data_AF-A0A9D9YCD8-F1
#
_entry.id   AF-A0A9D9YCD8-F1
#
_cell.length_a   1.000
_cell.length_b   1.000
_cell.length_c   1.000
_cell.angle_alpha   90.00
_cell.angle_beta   90.00
_cell.angle_gamma   90.00
#
_symmetry.space_group_name_H-M   'P 1'
#
loop_
_entity.id
_entity.type
_entity.pdbx_description
1 polymer ?
#
loop_
_entity_poly.entity_id
_entity_poly.type
_entity_poly.pdbx_seq_one_letter_code
_entity_poly.pdbx_strand_id
1 'polypeptide(L)'
;MKLLSSGSHNIAWFKLADFISRGEKERALSVYKLLMHSITDQAFAYQLEGDIFLAFDDDAALDSYHQAANIYKKNGDYRKAIAVYEHVALFKNDLKILEALLDVYDILQDQVGIINSFARFAILAVQMKNFGLLINRLHVYLMTRNSILKAELYGYTFLALLFHDSQNPQIEMYLFQALDLYAKIEDSYALTRFMAKLRVSDDYFYNIAEKVLLDVKE
;
A
#
# COMPACT_ATOMS: atom_id res chain seq x y z
N MET A 1 19.85 -36.98 1.98
CA MET A 1 20.31 -35.59 1.74
C MET A 1 21.40 -35.62 0.67
N LYS A 2 21.07 -35.30 -0.59
CA LYS A 2 22.09 -35.14 -1.65
C LYS A 2 22.65 -33.72 -1.54
N LEU A 3 23.94 -33.64 -1.21
CA LEU A 3 24.74 -32.41 -1.32
C LEU A 3 24.74 -32.00 -2.79
N LEU A 4 23.95 -30.98 -3.12
CA LEU A 4 24.05 -30.29 -4.40
C LEU A 4 25.39 -29.55 -4.44
N SER A 5 26.03 -29.55 -5.60
CA SER A 5 27.32 -28.90 -5.90
C SER A 5 27.27 -27.40 -5.59
N SER A 6 27.64 -27.02 -4.38
CA SER A 6 27.47 -25.68 -3.79
C SER A 6 28.53 -24.66 -4.22
N GLY A 7 29.60 -25.07 -4.91
CA GLY A 7 30.72 -24.18 -5.24
C GLY A 7 30.44 -23.18 -6.37
N SER A 8 29.78 -23.59 -7.45
CA SER A 8 29.61 -22.76 -8.67
C SER A 8 28.51 -21.71 -8.56
N HIS A 9 27.41 -22.05 -7.88
CA HIS A 9 26.26 -21.16 -7.72
C HIS A 9 26.63 -19.94 -6.86
N ASN A 10 27.38 -20.16 -5.78
CA ASN A 10 27.86 -19.07 -4.93
C ASN A 10 28.73 -18.08 -5.71
N ILE A 11 29.63 -18.57 -6.58
CA ILE A 11 30.49 -17.71 -7.40
C ILE A 11 29.66 -16.88 -8.40
N ALA A 12 28.62 -17.46 -9.01
CA ALA A 12 27.76 -16.74 -9.93
C ALA A 12 26.95 -15.63 -9.24
N TRP A 13 26.45 -15.87 -8.01
CA TRP A 13 25.82 -14.83 -7.19
C TRP A 13 26.79 -13.70 -6.82
N PHE A 14 28.04 -14.02 -6.46
CA PHE A 14 29.07 -13.00 -6.22
C PHE A 14 29.39 -12.19 -7.47
N LYS A 15 29.49 -12.83 -8.64
CA LYS A 15 29.71 -12.12 -9.92
C LYS A 15 28.54 -11.22 -10.30
N LEU A 16 27.30 -11.66 -10.06
CA LEU A 16 26.13 -10.83 -10.27
C LEU A 16 26.21 -9.55 -9.41
N ALA A 17 26.50 -9.69 -8.12
CA ALA A 17 26.66 -8.56 -7.22
C ALA A 17 27.82 -7.62 -7.63
N ASP A 18 28.96 -8.18 -8.06
CA ASP A 18 30.11 -7.41 -8.55
C ASP A 18 29.73 -6.59 -9.80
N PHE A 19 29.03 -7.19 -10.78
CA PHE A 19 28.55 -6.45 -11.96
C PHE A 19 27.55 -5.35 -11.63
N ILE A 20 26.65 -5.58 -10.68
CA ILE A 20 25.73 -4.54 -10.18
C ILE A 20 26.51 -3.39 -9.56
N SER A 21 27.48 -3.69 -8.68
CA SER A 21 28.28 -2.66 -8.01
C SER A 21 29.12 -1.79 -8.96
N ARG A 22 29.43 -2.31 -10.17
CA ARG A 22 30.20 -1.62 -11.21
C ARG A 22 29.34 -0.90 -12.25
N GLY A 23 28.01 -0.96 -12.17
CA GLY A 23 27.14 -0.37 -13.18
C GLY A 23 27.02 -1.20 -14.48
N GLU A 24 27.48 -2.46 -14.49
CA GLU A 24 27.55 -3.29 -15.70
C GLU A 24 26.25 -4.09 -15.96
N LYS A 25 25.16 -3.38 -16.29
CA LYS A 25 23.80 -3.94 -16.46
C LYS A 25 23.71 -5.17 -17.35
N GLU A 26 24.20 -5.09 -18.60
CA GLU A 26 24.10 -6.20 -19.55
C GLU A 26 24.80 -7.47 -19.06
N ARG A 27 25.94 -7.30 -18.39
CA ARG A 27 26.69 -8.42 -17.80
C ARG A 27 25.96 -8.99 -16.59
N ALA A 28 25.42 -8.16 -15.71
CA ALA A 28 24.55 -8.59 -14.62
C ALA A 28 23.36 -9.42 -15.14
N LEU A 29 22.63 -8.92 -16.14
CA LEU A 29 21.48 -9.62 -16.74
C LEU A 29 21.90 -10.94 -17.41
N SER A 30 23.06 -11.01 -18.06
CA SER A 30 23.56 -12.26 -18.64
C SER A 30 23.85 -13.32 -17.58
N VAL A 31 24.46 -12.95 -16.44
CA VAL A 31 24.72 -13.87 -15.33
C VAL A 31 23.41 -14.29 -14.67
N TYR A 32 22.48 -13.36 -14.48
CA TYR A 32 21.15 -13.64 -13.94
C TYR A 32 20.40 -14.67 -14.80
N LYS A 33 20.40 -14.54 -16.13
CA LYS A 33 19.77 -15.53 -17.03
C LYS A 33 20.33 -16.94 -16.85
N LEU A 34 21.64 -17.07 -16.61
CA LEU A 34 22.26 -18.37 -16.31
C LEU A 34 21.82 -18.90 -14.94
N LEU A 35 21.75 -18.04 -13.93
CA LEU A 35 21.30 -18.38 -12.57
C LEU A 35 19.82 -18.79 -12.54
N MET A 36 18.97 -18.18 -13.37
CA MET A 36 17.53 -18.41 -13.40
C MET A 36 17.18 -19.88 -13.65
N HIS A 37 18.01 -20.63 -14.41
CA HIS A 37 17.82 -22.07 -14.61
C HIS A 37 17.92 -22.90 -13.32
N SER A 38 18.55 -22.36 -12.28
CA SER A 38 18.65 -23.00 -10.96
C SER A 38 17.55 -22.56 -9.99
N ILE A 39 16.75 -21.55 -10.34
CA ILE A 39 15.67 -21.02 -9.50
C ILE A 39 14.38 -21.74 -9.85
N THR A 40 13.83 -22.50 -8.89
CA THR A 40 12.56 -23.21 -9.08
C THR A 40 11.33 -22.33 -8.85
N ASP A 41 11.45 -21.31 -8.00
CA ASP A 41 10.37 -20.35 -7.74
C ASP A 41 10.40 -19.23 -8.80
N GLN A 42 9.51 -19.34 -9.79
CA GLN A 42 9.40 -18.37 -10.88
C GLN A 42 9.06 -16.96 -10.38
N ALA A 43 8.26 -16.83 -9.32
CA ALA A 43 7.93 -15.52 -8.76
C ALA A 43 9.17 -14.87 -8.14
N PHE A 44 9.98 -15.67 -7.42
CA PHE A 44 11.25 -15.20 -6.87
C PHE A 44 12.25 -14.79 -7.95
N ALA A 45 12.30 -15.53 -9.07
CA ALA A 45 13.12 -15.15 -10.22
C ALA A 45 12.73 -13.75 -10.74
N TYR A 46 11.44 -13.50 -10.98
CA TYR A 46 10.98 -12.16 -11.40
C TYR A 46 11.22 -11.08 -10.35
N GLN A 47 11.09 -11.39 -9.06
CA GLN A 47 11.41 -10.42 -8.01
C GLN A 47 12.89 -10.01 -8.08
N LEU A 48 13.79 -10.98 -8.23
CA LEU A 48 15.22 -10.72 -8.37
C LEU A 48 15.55 -9.97 -9.66
N GLU A 49 14.89 -10.26 -10.76
CA GLU A 49 15.01 -9.48 -11.99
C GLU A 49 14.60 -8.02 -11.76
N GLY A 50 13.51 -7.80 -11.03
CA GLY A 50 13.08 -6.48 -10.57
C GLY A 50 14.14 -5.77 -9.73
N ASP A 51 14.76 -6.47 -8.77
CA ASP A 51 15.85 -5.94 -7.94
C ASP A 51 17.07 -5.54 -8.78
N ILE A 52 17.41 -6.33 -9.80
CA ILE A 52 18.50 -6.04 -10.73
C ILE A 52 18.17 -4.77 -11.53
N PHE A 53 16.98 -4.67 -12.12
CA PHE A 53 16.58 -3.48 -12.87
C PHE A 53 16.52 -2.24 -11.98
N LEU A 54 16.00 -2.37 -10.76
CA LEU A 54 15.94 -1.29 -9.78
C LEU A 54 17.34 -0.77 -9.42
N ALA A 55 18.32 -1.66 -9.29
CA ALA A 55 19.72 -1.27 -9.02
C ALA A 55 20.37 -0.44 -10.15
N PHE A 56 19.74 -0.38 -11.32
CA PHE A 56 20.17 0.44 -12.46
C PHE A 56 19.16 1.52 -12.83
N ASP A 57 18.22 1.86 -11.93
CA ASP A 57 17.15 2.85 -12.15
C ASP A 57 16.34 2.58 -13.43
N ASP A 58 16.13 1.31 -13.78
CA ASP A 58 15.37 0.91 -14.97
C ASP A 58 13.88 0.71 -14.65
N ASP A 59 13.02 1.40 -15.40
CA ASP A 59 11.56 1.29 -15.31
C ASP A 59 11.03 -0.14 -15.50
N ALA A 60 11.77 -1.01 -16.20
CA ALA A 60 11.46 -2.43 -16.35
C ALA A 60 11.35 -3.18 -15.01
N ALA A 61 11.93 -2.63 -13.93
CA ALA A 61 11.83 -3.21 -12.59
C ALA A 61 10.37 -3.44 -12.17
N LEU A 62 9.49 -2.50 -12.50
CA LEU A 62 8.09 -2.54 -12.09
C LEU A 62 7.33 -3.67 -12.78
N ASP A 63 7.59 -3.89 -14.05
CA ASP A 63 6.97 -4.97 -14.81
C ASP A 63 7.40 -6.33 -14.21
N SER A 64 8.67 -6.48 -13.84
CA SER A 64 9.17 -7.68 -13.17
C SER A 64 8.54 -7.88 -11.78
N TYR A 65 8.46 -6.85 -10.95
CA TYR A 65 7.78 -6.95 -9.65
C TYR A 65 6.27 -7.24 -9.78
N HIS A 66 5.59 -6.62 -10.75
CA HIS A 66 4.19 -6.91 -11.03
C HIS A 66 3.99 -8.37 -11.46
N GLN A 67 4.89 -8.92 -12.28
CA GLN A 67 4.87 -10.34 -12.64
C GLN A 67 5.10 -11.24 -11.42
N ALA A 68 6.09 -10.93 -10.57
CA ALA A 68 6.36 -11.66 -9.33
C ALA A 68 5.13 -11.71 -8.41
N ALA A 69 4.54 -10.55 -8.11
CA ALA A 69 3.37 -10.46 -7.25
C ALA A 69 2.15 -11.19 -7.84
N ASN A 70 1.94 -11.11 -9.16
CA ASN A 70 0.86 -11.83 -9.83
C ASN A 70 1.04 -13.35 -9.77
N ILE A 71 2.27 -13.87 -9.90
CA ILE A 71 2.53 -15.30 -9.75
C ILE A 71 2.29 -15.73 -8.29
N TYR A 72 2.76 -14.96 -7.31
CA TYR A 72 2.46 -15.25 -5.90
C TYR A 72 0.95 -15.27 -5.62
N LYS A 73 0.18 -14.31 -6.16
CA LYS A 73 -1.29 -14.32 -6.08
C LYS A 73 -1.90 -15.58 -6.69
N LYS A 74 -1.47 -15.96 -7.91
CA LYS A 74 -1.96 -17.17 -8.59
C LYS A 74 -1.66 -18.45 -7.82
N ASN A 75 -0.54 -18.48 -7.11
CA ASN A 75 -0.13 -19.61 -6.26
C ASN A 75 -0.83 -19.60 -4.89
N GLY A 76 -1.60 -18.56 -4.55
CA GLY A 76 -2.22 -18.39 -3.23
C GLY A 76 -1.26 -17.85 -2.15
N ASP A 77 -0.03 -17.49 -2.51
CA ASP A 77 1.00 -16.94 -1.63
C ASP A 77 0.80 -15.43 -1.39
N TYR A 78 -0.39 -15.04 -0.93
CA TYR A 78 -0.79 -13.63 -0.80
C TYR A 78 0.15 -12.80 0.09
N ARG A 79 0.74 -13.39 1.13
CA ARG A 79 1.72 -12.71 1.98
C ARG A 79 2.98 -12.30 1.22
N LYS A 80 3.46 -13.14 0.30
CA LYS A 80 4.61 -12.80 -0.55
C LYS A 80 4.23 -11.74 -1.57
N ALA A 81 3.01 -11.82 -2.13
CA ALA A 81 2.51 -10.77 -3.01
C ALA A 81 2.43 -9.40 -2.32
N ILE A 82 1.95 -9.36 -1.07
CA ILE A 82 1.97 -8.15 -0.23
C ILE A 82 3.40 -7.63 -0.06
N ALA A 83 4.33 -8.49 0.33
CA ALA A 83 5.73 -8.09 0.53
C ALA A 83 6.35 -7.48 -0.74
N VAL A 84 6.05 -8.04 -1.91
CA VAL A 84 6.49 -7.47 -3.20
C VAL A 84 5.84 -6.10 -3.43
N TYR A 85 4.51 -5.98 -3.30
CA TYR A 85 3.84 -4.68 -3.52
C TYR A 85 4.24 -3.61 -2.51
N GLU A 86 4.40 -3.96 -1.23
CA GLU A 86 4.91 -3.05 -0.20
C GLU A 86 6.32 -2.57 -0.56
N HIS A 87 7.20 -3.47 -0.99
CA HIS A 87 8.55 -3.12 -1.42
C HIS A 87 8.52 -2.12 -2.58
N VAL A 88 7.72 -2.38 -3.63
CA VAL A 88 7.57 -1.44 -4.76
C VAL A 88 7.02 -0.10 -4.30
N ALA A 89 6.04 -0.12 -3.39
CA ALA A 89 5.43 1.08 -2.84
C ALA A 89 6.40 1.95 -2.02
N LEU A 90 7.58 1.46 -1.63
CA LEU A 90 8.60 2.26 -0.93
C LEU A 90 9.34 3.21 -1.86
N PHE A 91 9.59 2.81 -3.11
CA PHE A 91 10.34 3.62 -4.07
C PHE A 91 9.48 4.16 -5.22
N LYS A 92 8.29 3.60 -5.45
CA LYS A 92 7.32 4.11 -6.42
C LYS A 92 5.93 4.26 -5.79
N ASN A 93 5.53 5.51 -5.59
CA ASN A 93 4.21 5.86 -5.08
C ASN A 93 3.21 5.98 -6.24
N ASP A 94 2.66 4.85 -6.69
CA ASP A 94 1.66 4.77 -7.77
C ASP A 94 0.31 4.26 -7.24
N LEU A 95 -0.79 4.85 -7.72
CA LEU A 95 -2.14 4.42 -7.39
C LEU A 95 -2.38 2.96 -7.76
N LYS A 96 -1.87 2.49 -8.91
CA LYS A 96 -2.08 1.10 -9.35
C LYS A 96 -1.46 0.08 -8.41
N ILE A 97 -0.31 0.40 -7.82
CA ILE A 97 0.37 -0.47 -6.85
C ILE A 97 -0.44 -0.51 -5.54
N LEU A 98 -0.89 0.66 -5.07
CA LEU A 98 -1.73 0.74 -3.87
C LEU A 98 -3.09 0.06 -4.06
N GLU A 99 -3.69 0.14 -5.25
CA GLU A 99 -4.89 -0.61 -5.61
C GLU A 99 -4.62 -2.11 -5.54
N ALA A 100 -3.55 -2.59 -6.19
CA ALA A 100 -3.20 -4.00 -6.17
C ALA A 100 -2.91 -4.52 -4.75
N LEU A 101 -2.28 -3.69 -3.90
CA LEU A 101 -2.01 -4.01 -2.50
C LEU A 101 -3.31 -4.11 -1.68
N LEU A 102 -4.22 -3.15 -1.84
CA LEU A 102 -5.55 -3.16 -1.23
C LEU A 102 -6.34 -4.41 -1.65
N ASP A 103 -6.33 -4.80 -2.93
CA ASP A 103 -7.00 -6.01 -3.40
C ASP A 103 -6.48 -7.28 -2.71
N VAL A 104 -5.17 -7.35 -2.42
CA VAL A 104 -4.60 -8.52 -1.73
C VAL A 104 -4.93 -8.51 -0.24
N TYR A 105 -4.91 -7.35 0.42
CA TYR A 105 -5.36 -7.26 1.82
C TYR A 105 -6.85 -7.57 1.97
N ASP A 106 -7.68 -7.20 0.99
CA ASP A 106 -9.11 -7.54 0.96
C ASP A 106 -9.31 -9.05 0.95
N ILE A 107 -8.53 -9.79 0.14
CA ILE A 107 -8.58 -11.26 0.11
C ILE A 107 -8.22 -11.85 1.49
N LEU A 108 -7.23 -11.27 2.18
CA LEU A 108 -6.82 -11.71 3.51
C LEU A 108 -7.70 -11.18 4.65
N GLN A 109 -8.63 -10.27 4.37
CA GLN A 109 -9.42 -9.54 5.37
C GLN A 109 -8.53 -8.83 6.41
N ASP A 110 -7.34 -8.39 6.01
CA ASP A 110 -6.40 -7.69 6.89
C ASP A 110 -6.76 -6.21 7.00
N GLN A 111 -7.50 -5.88 8.05
CA GLN A 111 -8.01 -4.53 8.28
C GLN A 111 -6.89 -3.51 8.50
N VAL A 112 -5.81 -3.90 9.15
CA VAL A 112 -4.69 -2.99 9.43
C VAL A 112 -3.97 -2.65 8.13
N GLY A 113 -3.73 -3.67 7.29
CA GLY A 113 -3.19 -3.51 5.95
C GLY A 113 -4.05 -2.62 5.06
N ILE A 114 -5.38 -2.83 5.07
CA ILE A 114 -6.35 -2.00 4.34
C ILE A 114 -6.27 -0.54 4.80
N ILE A 115 -6.36 -0.29 6.10
CA ILE A 115 -6.37 1.09 6.64
C ILE A 115 -5.09 1.83 6.27
N ASN A 116 -3.93 1.21 6.49
CA ASN A 116 -2.63 1.83 6.22
C ASN A 116 -2.43 2.10 4.73
N SER A 117 -2.80 1.15 3.86
CA SER A 117 -2.67 1.29 2.42
C SER A 117 -3.68 2.29 1.86
N PHE A 118 -4.90 2.29 2.38
CA PHE A 118 -5.94 3.23 1.97
C PHE A 118 -5.59 4.67 2.34
N ALA A 119 -5.00 4.91 3.52
CA ALA A 119 -4.54 6.24 3.90
C ALA A 119 -3.55 6.82 2.87
N ARG A 120 -2.58 6.01 2.44
CA ARG A 120 -1.62 6.39 1.39
C ARG A 120 -2.30 6.62 0.05
N PHE A 121 -3.22 5.73 -0.30
CA PHE A 121 -3.99 5.80 -1.54
C PHE A 121 -4.87 7.06 -1.59
N ALA A 122 -5.54 7.41 -0.50
CA ALA A 122 -6.38 8.60 -0.40
C ALA A 122 -5.58 9.88 -0.62
N ILE A 123 -4.43 10.00 0.06
CA ILE A 123 -3.50 11.11 -0.12
C ILE A 123 -3.10 11.24 -1.60
N LEU A 124 -2.62 10.15 -2.19
CA LEU A 124 -2.13 10.17 -3.57
C LEU A 124 -3.26 10.47 -4.57
N ALA A 125 -4.46 9.90 -4.36
CA ALA A 125 -5.59 10.11 -5.23
C ALA A 125 -6.06 11.58 -5.23
N VAL A 126 -6.09 12.22 -4.06
CA VAL A 126 -6.41 13.65 -3.94
C VAL A 126 -5.32 14.51 -4.60
N GLN A 127 -4.04 14.23 -4.34
CA GLN A 127 -2.92 14.96 -4.95
C GLN A 127 -2.94 14.88 -6.49
N MET A 128 -3.30 13.71 -7.04
CA MET A 128 -3.44 13.50 -8.48
C MET A 128 -4.77 14.02 -9.05
N LYS A 129 -5.59 14.70 -8.23
CA LYS A 129 -6.95 15.18 -8.59
C LYS A 129 -7.87 14.07 -9.10
N ASN A 130 -7.61 12.83 -8.70
CA ASN A 130 -8.41 11.66 -9.05
C ASN A 130 -9.34 11.28 -7.90
N PHE A 131 -10.15 12.24 -7.49
CA PHE A 131 -11.05 12.06 -6.35
C PHE A 131 -12.13 11.00 -6.64
N GLY A 132 -12.58 10.87 -7.88
CA GLY A 132 -13.53 9.83 -8.28
C GLY A 132 -13.03 8.42 -7.98
N LEU A 133 -11.73 8.15 -8.21
CA LEU A 133 -11.12 6.87 -7.89
C LEU A 133 -11.11 6.59 -6.38
N LEU A 134 -10.79 7.61 -5.56
CA LEU A 134 -10.88 7.50 -4.11
C LEU A 134 -12.28 7.13 -3.65
N ILE A 135 -13.31 7.77 -4.21
CA ILE A 135 -14.71 7.52 -3.82
C ILE A 135 -15.17 6.14 -4.25
N ASN A 136 -14.81 5.70 -5.45
CA ASN A 136 -15.11 4.34 -5.90
C ASN A 136 -14.51 3.31 -4.95
N ARG A 137 -13.25 3.50 -4.55
CA ARG A 137 -12.58 2.56 -3.63
C ARG A 137 -13.17 2.61 -2.23
N LEU A 138 -13.47 3.80 -1.70
CA LEU A 138 -14.15 3.97 -0.42
C LEU A 138 -15.49 3.22 -0.42
N HIS A 139 -16.29 3.36 -1.47
CA HIS A 139 -17.62 2.77 -1.57
C HIS A 139 -17.60 1.23 -1.47
N VAL A 140 -16.58 0.57 -2.02
CA VAL A 140 -16.38 -0.88 -1.87
C VAL A 140 -16.33 -1.27 -0.38
N TYR A 141 -15.63 -0.50 0.44
CA TYR A 141 -15.51 -0.76 1.87
C TYR A 141 -16.75 -0.36 2.68
N LEU A 142 -17.55 0.59 2.21
CA LEU A 142 -18.80 0.95 2.86
C LEU A 142 -19.83 -0.19 2.87
N MET A 143 -19.70 -1.14 1.95
CA MET A 143 -20.53 -2.34 1.89
C MET A 143 -20.13 -3.42 2.92
N THR A 144 -18.99 -3.25 3.61
CA THR A 144 -18.55 -4.18 4.66
C THR A 144 -19.42 -4.06 5.93
N ARG A 145 -19.35 -5.04 6.84
CA ARG A 145 -20.04 -4.95 8.14
C ARG A 145 -19.22 -4.27 9.24
N ASN A 146 -17.98 -3.90 8.96
CA ASN A 146 -17.07 -3.39 9.98
C ASN A 146 -17.19 -1.87 10.11
N SER A 147 -17.87 -1.42 11.17
CA SER A 147 -18.04 0.02 11.46
C SER A 147 -16.71 0.72 11.74
N ILE A 148 -15.77 0.08 12.43
CA ILE A 148 -14.45 0.66 12.74
C ILE A 148 -13.67 0.94 11.47
N LEU A 149 -13.63 -0.04 10.55
CA LEU A 149 -12.99 0.13 9.25
C LEU A 149 -13.61 1.31 8.52
N LYS A 150 -14.95 1.37 8.41
CA LYS A 150 -15.62 2.49 7.74
C LYS A 150 -15.26 3.85 8.35
N ALA A 151 -15.25 3.96 9.67
CA ALA A 151 -14.92 5.19 10.38
C ALA A 151 -13.48 5.64 10.07
N GLU A 152 -12.52 4.72 10.08
CA GLU A 152 -11.12 4.98 9.74
C GLU A 152 -10.98 5.43 8.28
N LEU A 153 -11.63 4.74 7.32
CA LEU A 153 -11.54 5.10 5.91
C LEU A 153 -12.15 6.48 5.62
N TYR A 154 -13.31 6.79 6.20
CA TYR A 154 -13.86 8.14 6.11
C TYR A 154 -12.96 9.20 6.75
N GLY A 155 -12.37 8.89 7.91
CA GLY A 155 -11.39 9.75 8.57
C GLY A 155 -10.17 10.04 7.69
N TYR A 156 -9.61 9.01 7.02
CA TYR A 156 -8.49 9.21 6.09
C TYR A 156 -8.88 9.93 4.81
N THR A 157 -10.08 9.73 4.28
CA THR A 157 -10.60 10.54 3.17
C THR A 157 -10.71 12.01 3.55
N PHE A 158 -11.27 12.30 4.73
CA PHE A 158 -11.33 13.66 5.27
C PHE A 158 -9.92 14.27 5.43
N LEU A 159 -8.99 13.56 6.07
CA LEU A 159 -7.63 14.06 6.29
C LEU A 159 -6.88 14.30 4.95
N ALA A 160 -7.06 13.42 3.96
CA ALA A 160 -6.47 13.61 2.64
C ALA A 160 -6.99 14.89 1.96
N LEU A 161 -8.30 15.16 2.06
CA LEU A 161 -8.88 16.41 1.57
C LEU A 161 -8.39 17.62 2.37
N LEU A 162 -8.37 17.54 3.70
CA LEU A 162 -7.90 18.62 4.57
C LEU A 162 -6.49 19.10 4.17
N PHE A 163 -5.57 18.18 3.93
CA PHE A 163 -4.18 18.51 3.63
C PHE A 163 -3.87 18.78 2.16
N HIS A 164 -4.68 18.29 1.22
CA HIS A 164 -4.35 18.34 -0.21
C HIS A 164 -5.43 18.95 -1.11
N ASP A 165 -6.65 19.14 -0.63
CA ASP A 165 -7.77 19.76 -1.34
C ASP A 165 -8.79 20.37 -0.37
N SER A 166 -8.36 21.35 0.43
CA SER A 166 -9.18 21.93 1.51
C SER A 166 -10.39 22.74 1.02
N GLN A 167 -10.42 23.07 -0.28
CA GLN A 167 -11.53 23.76 -0.94
C GLN A 167 -12.59 22.79 -1.46
N ASN A 168 -12.38 21.48 -1.30
CA ASN A 168 -13.34 20.49 -1.73
C ASN A 168 -14.66 20.67 -0.95
N PRO A 169 -15.79 20.88 -1.63
CA PRO A 169 -17.07 21.15 -0.98
C PRO A 169 -17.59 19.96 -0.16
N GLN A 170 -17.03 18.77 -0.33
CA GLN A 170 -17.43 17.56 0.36
C GLN A 170 -16.59 17.27 1.62
N ILE A 171 -15.60 18.09 1.96
CA ILE A 171 -14.69 17.84 3.09
C ILE A 171 -15.44 17.65 4.41
N GLU A 172 -16.39 18.54 4.73
CA GLU A 172 -17.21 18.47 5.96
C GLU A 172 -18.07 17.20 6.00
N MET A 173 -18.60 16.77 4.84
CA MET A 173 -19.39 15.55 4.75
C MET A 173 -18.59 14.33 5.23
N TYR A 174 -17.32 14.21 4.82
CA TYR A 174 -16.47 13.08 5.24
C TYR A 174 -16.10 13.14 6.73
N LEU A 175 -15.92 14.34 7.28
CA LEU A 175 -15.75 14.53 8.72
C LEU A 175 -16.98 14.03 9.48
N PHE A 176 -18.17 14.48 9.10
CA PHE A 176 -19.41 14.10 9.78
C PHE A 176 -19.70 12.60 9.68
N GLN A 177 -19.45 11.98 8.53
CA GLN A 177 -19.59 10.53 8.36
C GLN A 177 -18.62 9.76 9.27
N ALA A 178 -17.37 10.22 9.38
CA ALA A 178 -16.40 9.60 10.28
C ALA A 178 -16.86 9.71 11.74
N LEU A 179 -17.27 10.91 12.18
CA LEU A 179 -17.72 11.16 13.56
C LEU A 179 -18.98 10.37 13.92
N ASP A 180 -19.98 10.31 13.05
CA ASP A 180 -21.21 9.54 13.27
C ASP A 180 -20.89 8.05 13.49
N LEU A 181 -19.97 7.49 12.70
CA LEU A 181 -19.55 6.10 12.87
C LEU A 181 -18.74 5.90 14.15
N TYR A 182 -17.79 6.79 14.44
CA TYR A 182 -17.01 6.72 15.68
C TYR A 182 -17.87 6.83 16.93
N ALA A 183 -18.90 7.69 16.92
CA ALA A 183 -19.82 7.86 18.05
C ALA A 183 -20.68 6.62 18.31
N LYS A 184 -20.98 5.84 17.27
CA LYS A 184 -21.77 4.59 17.37
C LYS A 184 -20.94 3.37 17.76
N ILE A 185 -19.61 3.48 17.72
CA ILE A 185 -18.70 2.39 18.07
C ILE A 185 -18.44 2.42 19.58
N GLU A 186 -18.56 1.27 20.25
CA GLU A 186 -18.30 1.15 21.70
C GLU A 186 -16.84 1.45 22.06
N ASP A 187 -15.92 1.29 21.10
CA ASP A 187 -14.49 1.60 21.24
C ASP A 187 -14.23 3.12 21.24
N SER A 188 -14.29 3.70 22.44
CA SER A 188 -13.94 5.10 22.71
C SER A 188 -12.51 5.49 22.32
N TYR A 189 -11.58 4.53 22.19
CA TYR A 189 -10.19 4.82 21.87
C TYR A 189 -10.02 5.30 20.43
N ALA A 190 -10.76 4.71 19.47
CA ALA A 190 -10.68 5.08 18.07
C ALA A 190 -11.12 6.53 17.83
N LEU A 191 -12.26 6.93 18.43
CA LEU A 191 -12.74 8.32 18.41
C LEU A 191 -11.73 9.27 19.06
N THR A 192 -11.20 8.92 20.23
CA THR A 192 -10.23 9.75 20.95
C THR A 192 -8.96 9.98 20.13
N ARG A 193 -8.46 8.92 19.47
CA ARG A 193 -7.29 9.00 18.59
C ARG A 193 -7.58 9.88 17.36
N PHE A 194 -8.75 9.74 16.75
CA PHE A 194 -9.16 10.58 15.62
C PHE A 194 -9.25 12.06 16.03
N MET A 195 -9.90 12.37 17.15
CA MET A 195 -10.00 13.72 17.69
C MET A 195 -8.63 14.32 18.05
N ALA A 196 -7.72 13.51 18.60
CA ALA A 196 -6.35 13.96 18.88
C ALA A 196 -5.59 14.33 17.61
N LYS A 197 -5.72 13.51 16.54
CA LYS A 197 -5.15 13.85 15.22
C LYS A 197 -5.76 15.14 14.67
N LEU A 198 -7.08 15.28 14.76
CA LEU A 198 -7.78 16.47 14.27
C LEU A 198 -7.35 17.74 14.99
N ARG A 199 -7.25 17.69 16.32
CA ARG A 199 -6.79 18.81 17.15
C ARG A 199 -5.40 19.32 16.77
N VAL A 200 -4.50 18.41 16.40
CA VAL A 200 -3.14 18.78 15.96
C VAL A 200 -3.15 19.29 14.51
N SER A 201 -4.12 18.87 13.71
CA SER A 201 -4.16 19.15 12.27
C SER A 201 -4.84 20.48 11.94
N ASP A 202 -6.00 20.77 12.54
CA ASP A 202 -6.80 21.95 12.23
C ASP A 202 -7.79 22.31 13.36
N ASP A 203 -7.61 23.49 13.96
CA ASP A 203 -8.44 23.98 15.06
C ASP A 203 -9.89 24.24 14.65
N TYR A 204 -10.14 24.68 13.41
CA TYR A 204 -11.49 24.98 12.93
C TYR A 204 -12.33 23.70 12.85
N PHE A 205 -11.82 22.67 12.17
CA PHE A 205 -12.51 21.38 12.07
C PHE A 205 -12.56 20.64 13.41
N TYR A 206 -11.56 20.80 14.28
CA TYR A 206 -11.63 20.27 15.65
C TYR A 206 -12.82 20.85 16.43
N ASN A 207 -12.97 22.18 16.42
CA ASN A 207 -14.09 22.85 17.11
C ASN A 207 -15.45 22.46 16.53
N ILE A 208 -15.55 22.24 15.21
CA ILE A 208 -16.77 21.71 14.58
C ILE A 208 -17.06 20.29 15.09
N ALA A 209 -16.06 19.42 15.06
CA ALA A 209 -16.20 18.03 15.49
C ALA A 209 -16.62 17.92 16.97
N GLU A 210 -16.05 18.76 17.84
CA GLU A 210 -16.39 18.80 19.26
C GLU A 210 -17.86 19.19 19.48
N LYS A 211 -18.36 20.21 18.78
CA LYS A 211 -19.79 20.61 18.85
C LYS A 211 -20.71 19.49 18.41
N VAL A 212 -20.42 18.86 17.27
CA VAL A 212 -21.23 17.75 16.75
C VAL A 212 -21.30 16.58 17.73
N LEU A 213 -20.19 16.25 18.39
CA LEU A 213 -20.15 15.16 19.38
C LEU A 213 -20.86 15.51 20.70
N LEU A 214 -20.98 16.79 21.05
CA LEU A 214 -21.76 17.25 22.20
C LEU A 214 -23.26 17.14 21.91
N ASP A 215 -23.69 17.59 20.73
CA ASP A 215 -25.11 17.55 20.30
C ASP A 215 -25.65 16.12 20.14
N VAL A 216 -24.78 15.13 19.86
CA VAL A 216 -25.17 13.71 19.75
C VAL A 216 -25.37 13.03 21.12
N LYS A 217 -24.89 13.65 22.22
CA LYS A 217 -24.98 13.09 23.57
C LYS A 217 -26.22 13.55 24.37
N GLU A 218 -26.97 14.52 23.86
CA GLU A 218 -28.26 14.98 24.41
C GLU A 218 -29.45 14.19 23.84
#